data_AF-A0A3D5JVA8-F1
#
_entry.id   AF-A0A3D5JVA8-F1
#
_cell.length_a   1.000
_cell.length_b   1.000
_cell.length_c   1.000
_cell.angle_alpha   90.00
_cell.angle_beta   90.00
_cell.angle_gamma   90.00
#
_symmetry.space_group_name_H-M   'P 1'
#
loop_
_entity.id
_entity.type
_entity.pdbx_description
1 polymer ?
#
loop_
_entity_poly.entity_id
_entity_poly.type
_entity_poly.pdbx_seq_one_letter_code
_entity_poly.pdbx_strand_id
1 'polypeptide(L)'
;TSYVDSFGSGAGPRATPAIVDDRVYTMSAQGIVVCTDMANGKTVWKVDTQKTFRAPDGFFGMACSPLIEGNAVLLNIGGTDGAGIVALDKTNGKLLWKSLDDEASYSSPVISTLQGKRRAVFFTRTGLAVVNPADGAVDYQHRWRARIHASVNAAAPLVVANRVYLTSSYNTGALVLDATPSGYREVWSNDTSLSSQYASV
;
A
#
# COMPACT_ATOMS: atom_id res chain seq x y z
N THR A 1 -17.94 3.29 11.87
CA THR A 1 -16.64 3.38 12.56
C THR A 1 -16.75 4.46 13.62
N SER A 2 -16.02 4.39 14.74
CA SER A 2 -16.12 5.37 15.85
C SER A 2 -14.80 6.06 16.21
N TYR A 3 -13.77 5.89 15.40
CA TYR A 3 -12.41 6.36 15.71
C TYR A 3 -12.20 7.79 15.27
N VAL A 4 -11.38 8.45 16.05
CA VAL A 4 -10.90 9.80 15.86
C VAL A 4 -9.38 9.68 15.96
N ASP A 5 -8.64 10.19 14.98
CA ASP A 5 -7.18 10.15 15.07
C ASP A 5 -6.67 11.09 16.17
N SER A 6 -5.39 11.00 16.49
CA SER A 6 -4.73 11.84 17.51
C SER A 6 -4.79 13.35 17.21
N PHE A 7 -5.30 13.76 16.04
CA PHE A 7 -5.45 15.14 15.60
C PHE A 7 -6.93 15.59 15.48
N GLY A 8 -7.89 14.75 15.88
CA GLY A 8 -9.31 15.11 15.91
C GLY A 8 -10.06 14.88 14.58
N SER A 9 -9.45 14.25 13.58
CA SER A 9 -10.12 14.01 12.29
C SER A 9 -11.06 12.81 12.35
N GLY A 10 -12.24 12.95 11.72
CA GLY A 10 -13.34 12.00 11.80
C GLY A 10 -13.06 10.58 11.28
N ALA A 11 -14.03 9.70 11.52
CA ALA A 11 -13.90 8.25 11.34
C ALA A 11 -13.96 7.74 9.88
N GLY A 12 -14.03 8.66 8.91
CA GLY A 12 -14.17 8.36 7.49
C GLY A 12 -12.92 7.70 6.89
N PRO A 13 -13.08 6.94 5.79
CA PRO A 13 -11.94 6.36 5.07
C PRO A 13 -11.05 7.48 4.51
N ARG A 14 -9.74 7.27 4.61
CA ARG A 14 -8.70 8.19 4.09
C ARG A 14 -8.14 7.72 2.74
N ALA A 15 -8.72 6.64 2.22
CA ALA A 15 -8.32 5.97 0.99
C ALA A 15 -9.50 5.88 0.02
N THR A 16 -9.22 5.73 -1.27
CA THR A 16 -10.25 5.53 -2.29
C THR A 16 -10.77 4.09 -2.28
N PRO A 17 -12.06 3.86 -2.60
CA PRO A 17 -12.58 2.52 -2.80
C PRO A 17 -11.99 1.90 -4.08
N ALA A 18 -11.95 0.57 -4.13
CA ALA A 18 -11.83 -0.16 -5.39
C ALA A 18 -13.19 -0.79 -5.74
N ILE A 19 -13.57 -0.72 -7.01
CA ILE A 19 -14.80 -1.31 -7.52
C ILE A 19 -14.40 -2.32 -8.60
N VAL A 20 -14.83 -3.57 -8.42
CA VAL A 20 -14.66 -4.63 -9.40
C VAL A 20 -15.96 -5.43 -9.44
N ASP A 21 -16.49 -5.64 -10.63
CA ASP A 21 -17.77 -6.29 -10.86
C ASP A 21 -18.91 -5.62 -10.07
N ASP A 22 -19.61 -6.37 -9.21
CA ASP A 22 -20.70 -5.91 -8.34
C ASP A 22 -20.26 -5.70 -6.87
N ARG A 23 -18.95 -5.49 -6.65
CA ARG A 23 -18.34 -5.37 -5.32
C ARG A 23 -17.56 -4.07 -5.14
N VAL A 24 -17.70 -3.47 -3.96
CA VAL A 24 -16.94 -2.30 -3.53
C VAL A 24 -16.06 -2.69 -2.35
N TYR A 25 -14.76 -2.42 -2.45
CA TYR A 25 -13.75 -2.70 -1.45
C TYR A 25 -13.25 -1.40 -0.84
N THR A 26 -13.25 -1.31 0.49
CA THR A 26 -12.82 -0.11 1.22
C THR A 26 -11.93 -0.48 2.40
N MET A 27 -11.10 0.48 2.83
CA MET A 27 -10.41 0.42 4.10
C MET A 27 -10.70 1.70 4.90
N SER A 28 -11.16 1.55 6.14
CA SER A 28 -11.35 2.67 7.05
C SER A 28 -10.04 3.12 7.70
N ALA A 29 -10.07 4.30 8.32
CA ALA A 29 -8.94 4.81 9.11
C ALA A 29 -8.57 3.97 10.35
N GLN A 30 -9.38 2.98 10.71
CA GLN A 30 -9.07 2.02 11.78
C GLN A 30 -8.50 0.71 11.24
N GLY A 31 -8.31 0.59 9.93
CA GLY A 31 -7.91 -0.68 9.31
C GLY A 31 -9.04 -1.68 9.15
N ILE A 32 -10.30 -1.21 9.15
CA ILE A 32 -11.41 -2.11 8.81
C ILE A 32 -11.50 -2.21 7.30
N VAL A 33 -11.20 -3.39 6.77
CA VAL A 33 -11.35 -3.71 5.34
C VAL A 33 -12.73 -4.31 5.13
N VAL A 34 -13.50 -3.76 4.20
CA VAL A 34 -14.88 -4.20 3.94
C VAL A 34 -15.08 -4.43 2.45
N CYS A 35 -15.75 -5.52 2.11
CA CYS A 35 -16.38 -5.71 0.82
C CYS A 35 -17.89 -5.54 0.97
N THR A 36 -18.50 -4.71 0.14
CA THR A 36 -19.95 -4.51 0.09
C THR A 36 -20.49 -4.81 -1.30
N ASP A 37 -21.73 -5.28 -1.35
CA ASP A 37 -22.50 -5.36 -2.58
C ASP A 37 -22.78 -3.95 -3.12
N MET A 38 -22.48 -3.71 -4.40
CA MET A 38 -22.61 -2.38 -5.00
C MET A 38 -24.07 -1.94 -5.14
N ALA A 39 -25.01 -2.87 -5.36
CA ALA A 39 -26.40 -2.54 -5.64
C ALA A 39 -27.17 -2.14 -4.38
N ASN A 40 -26.89 -2.77 -3.24
CA ASN A 40 -27.64 -2.55 -2.00
C ASN A 40 -26.79 -2.12 -0.80
N GLY A 41 -25.46 -2.03 -0.94
CA GLY A 41 -24.55 -1.58 0.11
C GLY A 41 -24.36 -2.56 1.27
N LYS A 42 -24.92 -3.78 1.20
CA LYS A 42 -24.77 -4.78 2.27
C LYS A 42 -23.34 -5.29 2.31
N THR A 43 -22.80 -5.41 3.51
CA THR A 43 -21.51 -6.05 3.77
C THR A 43 -21.55 -7.52 3.34
N VAL A 44 -20.63 -7.91 2.47
CA VAL A 44 -20.37 -9.30 2.08
C VAL A 44 -19.40 -9.94 3.06
N TRP A 45 -18.29 -9.25 3.33
CA TRP A 45 -17.30 -9.66 4.34
C TRP A 45 -16.58 -8.45 4.92
N LYS A 46 -15.96 -8.65 6.09
CA LYS A 46 -15.18 -7.63 6.79
C LYS A 46 -13.99 -8.25 7.51
N VAL A 47 -12.86 -7.56 7.48
CA VAL A 47 -11.63 -7.90 8.22
C VAL A 47 -11.21 -6.71 9.08
N ASP A 48 -10.78 -7.01 10.31
CA ASP A 48 -10.23 -6.04 11.27
C ASP A 48 -8.72 -6.28 11.33
N THR A 49 -7.93 -5.43 10.65
CA THR A 49 -6.49 -5.67 10.48
C THR A 49 -5.72 -5.62 11.80
N GLN A 50 -6.20 -4.86 12.78
CA GLN A 50 -5.58 -4.80 14.09
C GLN A 50 -5.76 -6.13 14.82
N LYS A 51 -6.97 -6.68 14.82
CA LYS A 51 -7.25 -7.97 15.48
C LYS A 51 -6.59 -9.15 14.75
N THR A 52 -6.61 -9.14 13.41
CA THR A 52 -6.15 -10.27 12.62
C THR A 52 -4.63 -10.26 12.42
N PHE A 53 -4.02 -9.08 12.26
CA PHE A 53 -2.63 -8.93 11.85
C PHE A 53 -1.79 -8.03 12.78
N ARG A 54 -2.36 -7.57 13.90
CA ARG A 54 -1.71 -6.65 14.83
C ARG A 54 -1.20 -5.37 14.15
N ALA A 55 -1.91 -4.92 13.12
CA ALA A 55 -1.62 -3.66 12.46
C ALA A 55 -1.76 -2.49 13.47
N PRO A 56 -0.80 -1.56 13.52
CA PRO A 56 -0.88 -0.42 14.41
C PRO A 56 -1.86 0.63 13.87
N ASP A 57 -2.36 1.51 14.74
CA ASP A 57 -3.23 2.63 14.35
C ASP A 57 -2.57 3.60 13.35
N GLY A 58 -1.23 3.68 13.36
CA GLY A 58 -0.49 4.70 12.63
C GLY A 58 -0.59 6.09 13.27
N PHE A 59 0.20 7.04 12.75
CA PHE A 59 0.21 8.43 13.21
C PHE A 59 -1.08 9.20 12.84
N PHE A 60 -1.70 8.87 11.70
CA PHE A 60 -2.86 9.58 11.14
C PHE A 60 -4.05 8.66 10.85
N GLY A 61 -4.10 7.50 11.50
CA GLY A 61 -4.96 6.38 11.12
C GLY A 61 -4.35 5.55 10.00
N MET A 62 -5.06 4.50 9.57
CA MET A 62 -4.63 3.66 8.45
C MET A 62 -5.14 4.23 7.11
N ALA A 63 -4.30 4.21 6.08
CA ALA A 63 -4.70 4.57 4.72
C ALA A 63 -3.96 3.70 3.70
N CYS A 64 -4.73 3.09 2.80
CA CYS A 64 -4.26 2.29 1.68
C CYS A 64 -5.49 2.06 0.81
N SER A 65 -5.50 2.58 -0.41
CA SER A 65 -6.54 2.22 -1.38
C SER A 65 -6.35 0.75 -1.73
N PRO A 66 -7.37 -0.10 -1.56
CA PRO A 66 -7.25 -1.50 -1.93
C PRO A 66 -6.94 -1.64 -3.42
N LEU A 67 -5.98 -2.50 -3.77
CA LEU A 67 -5.70 -2.84 -5.16
C LEU A 67 -6.21 -4.26 -5.43
N ILE A 68 -7.07 -4.40 -6.42
CA ILE A 68 -7.61 -5.71 -6.82
C ILE A 68 -6.79 -6.25 -7.98
N GLU A 69 -6.18 -7.42 -7.81
CA GLU A 69 -5.48 -8.15 -8.88
C GLU A 69 -5.92 -9.63 -8.83
N GLY A 70 -6.60 -10.09 -9.89
CA GLY A 70 -7.18 -11.43 -9.93
C GLY A 70 -8.20 -11.67 -8.80
N ASN A 71 -7.87 -12.57 -7.87
CA ASN A 71 -8.67 -12.88 -6.68
C ASN A 71 -8.18 -12.17 -5.40
N ALA A 72 -7.10 -11.39 -5.48
CA ALA A 72 -6.45 -10.78 -4.32
C ALA A 72 -6.87 -9.32 -4.14
N VAL A 73 -7.12 -8.95 -2.89
CA VAL A 73 -7.20 -7.57 -2.38
C VAL A 73 -5.88 -7.26 -1.71
N LEU A 74 -5.06 -6.45 -2.36
CA LEU A 74 -3.70 -6.12 -1.94
C LEU A 74 -3.69 -4.86 -1.07
N LEU A 75 -3.05 -4.95 0.09
CA LEU A 75 -3.04 -3.89 1.11
C LEU A 75 -1.68 -3.77 1.80
N ASN A 76 -1.28 -2.53 2.06
CA ASN A 76 -0.14 -2.16 2.89
C ASN A 76 -0.66 -1.78 4.28
N ILE A 77 -0.60 -2.70 5.24
CA ILE A 77 -1.27 -2.53 6.54
C ILE A 77 -0.28 -2.36 7.69
N GLY A 78 1.00 -2.69 7.48
CA GLY A 78 2.02 -2.53 8.52
C GLY A 78 1.86 -3.45 9.73
N GLY A 79 1.23 -4.62 9.55
CA GLY A 79 1.05 -5.61 10.61
C GLY A 79 2.34 -6.34 10.97
N THR A 80 2.28 -7.15 12.02
CA THR A 80 3.43 -7.93 12.51
C THR A 80 3.40 -9.37 11.98
N ASP A 81 4.44 -10.14 12.28
CA ASP A 81 4.55 -11.55 11.91
C ASP A 81 4.51 -11.75 10.38
N GLY A 82 5.17 -10.88 9.62
CA GLY A 82 5.21 -10.88 8.16
C GLY A 82 3.99 -10.26 7.49
N ALA A 83 3.18 -9.47 8.22
CA ALA A 83 1.94 -8.86 7.72
C ALA A 83 2.05 -7.37 7.40
N GLY A 84 3.25 -6.88 7.03
CA GLY A 84 3.42 -5.52 6.52
C GLY A 84 2.58 -5.28 5.27
N ILE A 85 2.62 -6.25 4.34
CA ILE A 85 1.76 -6.36 3.17
C ILE A 85 0.89 -7.61 3.30
N VAL A 86 -0.38 -7.52 2.91
CA VAL A 86 -1.29 -8.66 2.87
C VAL A 86 -2.07 -8.72 1.56
N ALA A 87 -2.44 -9.93 1.18
CA ALA A 87 -3.47 -10.21 0.19
C ALA A 87 -4.62 -10.96 0.83
N LEU A 88 -5.83 -10.43 0.66
CA LEU A 88 -7.07 -11.09 1.10
C LEU A 88 -7.83 -11.61 -0.13
N ASP A 89 -8.53 -12.72 0.03
CA ASP A 89 -9.43 -13.27 -0.98
C ASP A 89 -10.60 -12.29 -1.18
N LYS A 90 -10.80 -11.82 -2.42
CA LYS A 90 -11.82 -10.81 -2.73
C LYS A 90 -13.25 -11.29 -2.50
N THR A 91 -13.48 -12.60 -2.43
CA THR A 91 -14.82 -13.20 -2.26
C THR A 91 -15.22 -13.38 -0.80
N ASN A 92 -14.26 -13.58 0.10
CA ASN A 92 -14.53 -13.98 1.48
C ASN A 92 -13.63 -13.32 2.54
N GLY A 93 -12.65 -12.52 2.14
CA GLY A 93 -11.75 -11.78 3.03
C GLY A 93 -10.68 -12.62 3.73
N LYS A 94 -10.58 -13.93 3.45
CA LYS A 94 -9.55 -14.78 4.07
C LYS A 94 -8.16 -14.41 3.55
N LEU A 95 -7.15 -14.56 4.39
CA LEU A 95 -5.76 -14.36 4.00
C LEU A 95 -5.37 -15.33 2.87
N LEU A 96 -4.82 -14.79 1.79
CA LEU A 96 -4.16 -15.57 0.73
C LEU A 96 -2.67 -15.69 1.01
N TRP A 97 -2.02 -14.55 1.25
CA TRP A 97 -0.60 -14.46 1.58
C TRP A 97 -0.29 -13.16 2.32
N LYS A 98 0.87 -13.13 2.99
CA LYS A 98 1.42 -11.95 3.66
C LYS A 98 2.93 -11.89 3.46
N SER A 99 3.47 -10.68 3.42
CA SER A 99 4.90 -10.44 3.21
C SER A 99 5.40 -9.23 3.99
N LEU A 100 6.67 -9.29 4.41
CA LEU A 100 7.44 -8.24 5.09
C LEU A 100 6.96 -7.91 6.51
N ASP A 101 7.86 -7.40 7.34
CA ASP A 101 7.58 -6.84 8.67
C ASP A 101 7.71 -5.31 8.66
N ASP A 102 7.55 -4.70 7.49
CA ASP A 102 7.57 -3.25 7.35
C ASP A 102 6.39 -2.63 8.10
N GLU A 103 6.64 -1.57 8.85
CA GLU A 103 5.60 -0.80 9.52
C GLU A 103 4.62 -0.15 8.52
N ALA A 104 3.51 0.34 9.07
CA ALA A 104 2.45 0.96 8.29
C ALA A 104 2.95 2.17 7.49
N SER A 105 2.53 2.18 6.23
CA SER A 105 2.63 3.30 5.30
C SER A 105 1.22 3.85 5.01
N TYR A 106 1.15 4.87 4.16
CA TYR A 106 -0.11 5.48 3.70
C TYR A 106 -0.26 5.38 2.18
N SER A 107 0.78 4.88 1.51
CA SER A 107 0.80 4.68 0.07
C SER A 107 -0.05 3.49 -0.35
N SER A 108 -0.92 3.72 -1.32
CA SER A 108 -1.60 2.67 -2.06
C SER A 108 -0.61 1.94 -3.00
N PRO A 109 -0.72 0.61 -3.16
CA PRO A 109 0.06 -0.11 -4.15
C PRO A 109 -0.44 0.15 -5.57
N VAL A 110 0.44 -0.09 -6.55
CA VAL A 110 0.08 -0.10 -7.97
C VAL A 110 0.48 -1.42 -8.61
N ILE A 111 -0.19 -1.77 -9.71
CA ILE A 111 0.14 -2.96 -10.49
C ILE A 111 0.77 -2.56 -11.83
N SER A 112 1.90 -3.17 -12.18
CA SER A 112 2.59 -2.89 -13.44
C SER A 112 3.24 -4.14 -14.01
N THR A 113 3.76 -4.03 -15.24
CA THR A 113 4.61 -5.04 -15.85
C THR A 113 6.04 -4.55 -15.80
N LEU A 114 6.87 -5.18 -14.96
CA LEU A 114 8.29 -4.87 -14.80
C LEU A 114 9.10 -6.10 -15.19
N GLN A 115 10.14 -5.93 -16.01
CA GLN A 115 10.98 -7.03 -16.50
C GLN A 115 10.16 -8.16 -17.17
N GLY A 116 9.08 -7.79 -17.86
CA GLY A 116 8.16 -8.74 -18.52
C GLY A 116 7.25 -9.52 -17.57
N LYS A 117 7.21 -9.20 -16.28
CA LYS A 117 6.41 -9.91 -15.28
C LYS A 117 5.40 -8.96 -14.63
N ARG A 118 4.20 -9.48 -14.34
CA ARG A 118 3.17 -8.76 -13.60
C ARG A 118 3.60 -8.60 -12.14
N ARG A 119 3.66 -7.37 -11.63
CA ARG A 119 4.20 -7.04 -10.31
C ARG A 119 3.33 -6.03 -9.59
N ALA A 120 3.13 -6.28 -8.30
CA ALA A 120 2.59 -5.30 -7.38
C ALA A 120 3.75 -4.51 -6.76
N VAL A 121 3.62 -3.19 -6.79
CA VAL A 121 4.65 -2.24 -6.37
C VAL A 121 4.11 -1.47 -5.18
N PHE A 122 4.76 -1.63 -4.04
CA PHE A 122 4.39 -1.05 -2.77
C PHE A 122 5.43 -0.03 -2.33
N PHE A 123 4.99 1.10 -1.79
CA PHE A 123 5.86 1.99 -1.03
C PHE A 123 5.55 1.85 0.46
N THR A 124 6.30 0.98 1.13
CA THR A 124 6.15 0.68 2.55
C THR A 124 6.80 1.77 3.41
N ARG A 125 6.76 1.61 4.73
CA ARG A 125 7.48 2.53 5.62
C ARG A 125 8.99 2.51 5.38
N THR A 126 9.57 1.38 4.97
CA THR A 126 11.03 1.25 4.82
C THR A 126 11.51 1.62 3.43
N GLY A 127 10.67 1.47 2.41
CA GLY A 127 11.00 1.82 1.04
C GLY A 127 10.14 1.11 0.00
N LEU A 128 10.70 0.92 -1.20
CA LEU A 128 10.06 0.19 -2.27
C LEU A 128 10.06 -1.30 -1.97
N ALA A 129 8.93 -1.97 -2.17
CA ALA A 129 8.84 -3.41 -2.31
C ALA A 129 8.14 -3.75 -3.63
N VAL A 130 8.76 -4.63 -4.42
CA VAL A 130 8.17 -5.20 -5.62
C VAL A 130 7.90 -6.68 -5.34
N VAL A 131 6.64 -7.09 -5.46
CA VAL A 131 6.21 -8.45 -5.12
C VAL A 131 5.43 -9.08 -6.25
N ASN A 132 5.47 -10.41 -6.30
CA ASN A 132 4.57 -11.20 -7.13
C ASN A 132 3.15 -11.14 -6.52
N PRO A 133 2.13 -10.65 -7.25
CA PRO A 133 0.78 -10.52 -6.70
C PRO A 133 0.10 -11.87 -6.41
N ALA A 134 0.57 -12.97 -7.02
CA ALA A 134 -0.05 -14.28 -6.87
C ALA A 134 0.25 -14.95 -5.52
N ASP A 135 1.48 -14.78 -5.00
CA ASP A 135 2.00 -15.52 -3.84
C ASP A 135 2.70 -14.63 -2.80
N GLY A 136 2.84 -13.34 -3.07
CA GLY A 136 3.52 -12.39 -2.18
C GLY A 136 5.04 -12.50 -2.20
N ALA A 137 5.63 -13.35 -3.05
CA ALA A 137 7.07 -13.50 -3.15
C ALA A 137 7.72 -12.15 -3.47
N VAL A 138 8.77 -11.80 -2.71
CA VAL A 138 9.44 -10.52 -2.85
C VAL A 138 10.51 -10.62 -3.93
N ASP A 139 10.31 -9.88 -5.01
CA ASP A 139 11.24 -9.82 -6.14
C ASP A 139 12.37 -8.83 -5.89
N TYR A 140 12.04 -7.68 -5.30
CA TYR A 140 13.00 -6.61 -5.07
C TYR A 140 12.57 -5.71 -3.91
N GLN A 141 13.55 -5.23 -3.15
CA GLN A 141 13.37 -4.19 -2.15
C GLN A 141 14.43 -3.10 -2.33
N HIS A 142 14.01 -1.84 -2.14
CA HIS A 142 14.92 -0.71 -2.09
C HIS A 142 14.57 0.16 -0.90
N ARG A 143 15.43 0.11 0.14
CA ARG A 143 15.24 0.91 1.35
C ARG A 143 15.47 2.38 1.04
N TRP A 144 14.39 3.15 1.03
CA TRP A 144 14.41 4.58 0.73
C TRP A 144 13.28 5.26 1.49
N ARG A 145 13.65 5.93 2.59
CA ARG A 145 12.75 6.65 3.49
C ARG A 145 13.49 7.80 4.16
N ALA A 146 12.72 8.72 4.73
CA ALA A 146 13.23 9.78 5.58
C ALA A 146 14.06 9.24 6.76
N ARG A 147 15.08 10.02 7.16
CA ARG A 147 16.03 9.67 8.23
C ARG A 147 15.52 9.94 9.65
N ILE A 148 14.26 10.30 9.79
CA ILE A 148 13.58 10.52 11.08
C ILE A 148 12.54 9.43 11.32
N HIS A 149 12.37 9.01 12.57
CA HIS A 149 11.37 7.99 12.91
C HIS A 149 9.96 8.48 12.62
N ALA A 150 9.61 9.71 13.06
CA ALA A 150 8.32 10.36 12.84
C ALA A 150 8.17 10.88 11.39
N SER A 151 8.14 9.96 10.43
CA SER A 151 7.96 10.21 8.99
C SER A 151 6.98 9.20 8.41
N VAL A 152 6.45 9.46 7.22
CA VAL A 152 5.56 8.52 6.52
C VAL A 152 5.85 8.54 5.03
N ASN A 153 5.51 7.46 4.35
CA ASN A 153 5.45 7.41 2.89
C ASN A 153 3.97 7.36 2.49
N ALA A 154 3.51 8.34 1.72
CA ALA A 154 2.09 8.46 1.38
C ALA A 154 1.82 8.53 -0.12
N ALA A 155 2.82 8.94 -0.92
CA ALA A 155 2.72 8.96 -2.37
C ALA A 155 2.67 7.54 -2.94
N ALA A 156 1.70 7.26 -3.81
CA ALA A 156 1.70 6.01 -4.57
C ALA A 156 2.91 5.97 -5.54
N PRO A 157 3.56 4.80 -5.72
CA PRO A 157 4.57 4.66 -6.76
C PRO A 157 3.99 5.00 -8.14
N LEU A 158 4.72 5.77 -8.94
CA LEU A 158 4.39 5.97 -10.35
C LEU A 158 5.28 5.07 -11.19
N VAL A 159 4.67 4.17 -11.97
CA VAL A 159 5.40 3.28 -12.88
C VAL A 159 5.12 3.66 -14.32
N VAL A 160 6.17 4.02 -15.06
CA VAL A 160 6.08 4.35 -16.50
C VAL A 160 7.11 3.50 -17.24
N ALA A 161 6.63 2.63 -18.13
CA ALA A 161 7.43 1.59 -18.75
C ALA A 161 8.21 0.79 -17.68
N ASN A 162 9.54 0.82 -17.72
CA ASN A 162 10.39 0.11 -16.76
C ASN A 162 10.85 0.98 -15.58
N ARG A 163 10.38 2.23 -15.47
CA ARG A 163 10.84 3.15 -14.42
C ARG A 163 9.82 3.26 -13.30
N VAL A 164 10.31 3.24 -12.07
CA VAL A 164 9.55 3.45 -10.85
C VAL A 164 9.99 4.76 -10.23
N TYR A 165 9.07 5.72 -10.15
CA TYR A 165 9.26 6.99 -9.49
C TYR A 165 8.65 6.95 -8.08
N LEU A 166 9.41 7.42 -7.10
CA LEU A 166 8.99 7.59 -5.71
C LEU A 166 9.26 9.02 -5.27
N THR A 167 8.41 9.52 -4.39
CA THR A 167 8.60 10.80 -3.72
C THR A 167 8.25 10.66 -2.24
N SER A 168 9.03 11.31 -1.39
CA SER A 168 8.76 11.41 0.03
C SER A 168 9.23 12.77 0.54
N SER A 169 8.50 13.36 1.49
CA SER A 169 8.93 14.60 2.15
C SER A 169 9.94 14.31 3.26
N TYR A 170 10.03 15.20 4.26
CA TYR A 170 10.95 15.05 5.39
C TYR A 170 12.42 15.01 4.97
N ASN A 171 12.78 15.88 4.00
CA ASN A 171 14.12 15.98 3.41
C ASN A 171 14.60 14.67 2.77
N THR A 172 13.67 13.92 2.16
CA THR A 172 13.99 12.71 1.38
C THR A 172 14.02 12.99 -0.12
N GLY A 173 13.06 13.76 -0.62
CA GLY A 173 12.97 14.18 -2.01
C GLY A 173 12.33 13.14 -2.91
N ALA A 174 12.96 12.84 -4.04
CA ALA A 174 12.45 11.94 -5.06
C ALA A 174 13.55 11.01 -5.62
N LEU A 175 13.12 9.87 -6.14
CA LEU A 175 13.97 8.80 -6.66
C LEU A 175 13.32 8.20 -7.91
N VAL A 176 14.14 7.89 -8.92
CA VAL A 176 13.76 7.05 -10.06
C VAL A 176 14.65 5.82 -10.11
N LEU A 177 14.02 4.66 -10.06
CA LEU A 177 14.65 3.37 -10.32
C LEU A 177 14.28 2.89 -11.73
N ASP A 178 15.23 2.30 -12.44
CA ASP A 178 15.03 1.64 -13.72
C ASP A 178 15.12 0.12 -13.56
N ALA A 179 14.06 -0.59 -13.96
CA ALA A 179 13.96 -2.04 -13.92
C ALA A 179 14.61 -2.63 -15.17
N THR A 180 15.88 -2.98 -15.05
CA THR A 180 16.69 -3.61 -16.11
C THR A 180 16.52 -5.13 -16.09
N PRO A 181 16.88 -5.87 -17.15
CA PRO A 181 16.86 -7.34 -17.13
C PRO A 181 17.68 -7.98 -15.99
N SER A 182 18.72 -7.28 -15.50
CA SER A 182 19.61 -7.74 -14.43
C SER A 182 19.22 -7.29 -13.02
N GLY A 183 18.13 -6.54 -12.86
CA GLY A 183 17.71 -5.97 -11.58
C GLY A 183 17.29 -4.51 -11.67
N TYR A 184 17.33 -3.80 -10.55
CA TYR A 184 16.92 -2.40 -10.47
C TYR A 184 18.13 -1.51 -10.21
N ARG A 185 18.17 -0.36 -10.88
CA ARG A 185 19.24 0.64 -10.69
C ARG A 185 18.65 2.02 -10.53
N GLU A 186 19.16 2.77 -9.56
CA GLU A 186 18.89 4.21 -9.45
C GLU A 186 19.46 4.95 -10.65
N VAL A 187 18.60 5.65 -11.37
CA VAL A 187 18.99 6.47 -12.53
C VAL A 187 18.94 7.96 -12.25
N TRP A 188 18.25 8.35 -11.17
CA TRP A 188 18.18 9.72 -10.70
C TRP A 188 17.64 9.78 -9.27
N SER A 189 18.20 10.66 -8.46
CA SER A 189 17.62 11.07 -7.18
C SER A 189 17.90 12.54 -6.90
N ASN A 190 17.05 13.17 -6.10
CA ASN A 190 17.24 14.53 -5.63
C ASN A 190 16.46 14.73 -4.32
N ASP A 191 17.07 15.36 -3.32
CA ASP A 191 16.50 15.58 -1.98
C ASP A 191 15.70 16.89 -1.84
N THR A 192 15.82 17.81 -2.80
CA THR A 192 15.20 19.14 -2.79
C THR A 192 14.09 19.31 -3.82
N SER A 193 14.27 18.73 -5.02
CA SER A 193 13.33 18.85 -6.13
C SER A 193 12.30 17.73 -6.10
N LEU A 194 11.05 18.06 -6.47
CA LEU A 194 9.93 17.11 -6.55
C LEU A 194 9.59 16.37 -5.24
N SER A 195 10.05 16.90 -4.10
CA SER A 195 9.70 16.43 -2.76
C SER A 195 8.21 16.66 -2.47
N SER A 196 7.47 15.58 -2.27
CA SER A 196 6.04 15.59 -1.99
C SER A 196 5.62 14.44 -1.07
N GLN A 197 4.63 14.69 -0.21
CA GLN A 197 3.93 13.65 0.56
C GLN A 197 2.79 13.02 -0.23
N TYR A 198 2.22 13.75 -1.19
CA TYR A 198 1.02 13.33 -1.90
C TYR A 198 1.32 13.16 -3.38
N ALA A 199 1.00 11.98 -3.90
CA ALA A 199 0.83 11.74 -5.32
C ALA A 199 -0.29 10.71 -5.45
N SER A 200 -1.48 11.17 -5.82
CA SER A 200 -2.56 10.31 -6.27
C SER A 200 -2.40 10.10 -7.77
N VAL A 201 -2.43 8.83 -8.18
CA VAL A 201 -2.58 8.40 -9.59
C VAL A 201 -4.03 8.04 -9.86
#